data_AF-R5K902-F1
#
_entry.id   AF-R5K902-F1
#
_cell.length_a   1.000
_cell.length_b   1.000
_cell.length_c   1.000
_cell.angle_alpha   90.00
_cell.angle_beta   90.00
_cell.angle_gamma   90.00
#
_symmetry.space_group_name_H-M   'P 1'
#
loop_
_entity.id
_entity.type
_entity.pdbx_description
1 polymer ?
#
loop_
_entity_poly.entity_id
_entity_poly.type
_entity_poly.pdbx_seq_one_letter_code
_entity_poly.pdbx_strand_id
1 'polypeptide(L)'
;MQDAIVMELDTNLSFKAKIDTTPAAKQSFATVYVDEKEVKRPTVTQSNGLIDFKLVDANDSINKFVEKWNRTRKRINLMVESGDRMYFLKGCSVKKFIDAKKPFTVFYNTYKEA
;
A
#
# COMPACT_ATOMS: atom_id res chain seq x y z
N MET A 1 10.32 -1.97 12.13
CA MET A 1 10.14 -1.18 10.89
C MET A 1 11.35 -1.41 10.00
N GLN A 2 11.12 -1.74 8.74
CA GLN A 2 12.12 -2.06 7.73
C GLN A 2 12.18 -0.95 6.69
N ASP A 3 13.36 -0.63 6.17
CA ASP A 3 13.49 0.33 5.07
C ASP A 3 12.95 -0.26 3.77
N ALA A 4 12.20 0.54 3.03
CA ALA A 4 11.59 0.18 1.77
C ALA A 4 11.64 1.31 0.76
N ILE A 5 11.76 0.95 -0.52
CA ILE A 5 11.57 1.86 -1.65
C ILE A 5 10.19 1.58 -2.22
N VAL A 6 9.39 2.63 -2.34
CA VAL A 6 8.00 2.56 -2.79
C VAL A 6 7.89 3.29 -4.11
N MET A 7 7.40 2.61 -5.14
CA MET A 7 7.14 3.19 -6.45
C MET A 7 5.65 3.13 -6.75
N GLU A 8 5.06 4.28 -7.06
CA GLU A 8 3.71 4.38 -7.59
C GLU A 8 3.73 4.24 -9.10
N LEU A 9 2.91 3.34 -9.65
CA LEU A 9 3.08 2.86 -11.03
C LEU A 9 2.39 3.71 -12.10
N ASP A 10 1.40 4.55 -11.77
CA ASP A 10 0.77 5.40 -12.79
C ASP A 10 1.67 6.60 -13.14
N THR A 11 2.43 7.12 -12.17
CA THR A 11 3.27 8.32 -12.32
C THR A 11 4.77 8.02 -12.18
N ASN A 12 5.15 6.78 -11.87
CA ASN A 12 6.53 6.35 -11.56
C ASN A 12 7.17 7.13 -10.40
N LEU A 13 6.36 7.74 -9.53
CA LEU A 13 6.85 8.45 -8.36
C LEU A 13 7.43 7.45 -7.37
N SER A 14 8.71 7.59 -7.06
CA SER A 14 9.41 6.74 -6.11
C SER A 14 9.80 7.50 -4.84
N PHE A 15 9.63 6.87 -3.68
CA PHE A 15 9.97 7.45 -2.39
C PHE A 15 10.45 6.40 -1.39
N LYS A 16 11.29 6.83 -0.45
CA LYS A 16 11.74 5.97 0.65
C LYS A 16 10.73 5.99 1.79
N ALA A 17 10.48 4.84 2.37
CA ALA A 17 9.61 4.69 3.52
C ALA A 17 10.13 3.61 4.46
N LYS A 18 9.69 3.66 5.71
CA LYS A 18 9.77 2.56 6.65
C LYS A 18 8.44 1.85 6.73
N ILE A 19 8.43 0.54 6.55
CA ILE A 19 7.24 -0.30 6.67
C ILE A 19 7.27 -1.13 7.95
N ASP A 20 6.13 -1.32 8.61
CA ASP A 20 6.03 -2.11 9.83
C ASP A 20 6.19 -3.62 9.58
N THR A 21 5.66 -4.10 8.46
CA THR A 21 5.63 -5.50 8.06
C THR A 21 5.83 -5.64 6.56
N THR A 22 6.48 -6.72 6.12
CA THR A 22 6.48 -7.10 4.69
C THR A 22 5.07 -7.51 4.29
N PRO A 23 4.65 -7.26 3.04
CA PRO A 23 3.44 -7.84 2.48
C PRO A 23 3.47 -9.35 2.67
N ALA A 24 2.53 -9.85 3.45
CA ALA A 24 2.44 -11.26 3.81
C ALA A 24 0.97 -11.67 3.72
N ALA A 25 0.73 -12.90 3.28
CA ALA A 25 -0.59 -13.49 3.20
C ALA A 25 -1.17 -13.58 4.60
N LYS A 26 -1.95 -12.58 5.02
CA LYS A 26 -2.58 -12.59 6.35
C LYS A 26 -3.84 -13.44 6.39
N GLN A 27 -4.45 -13.78 5.25
CA GLN A 27 -5.53 -14.77 5.17
C GLN A 27 -5.91 -15.09 3.71
N SER A 28 -6.16 -16.36 3.42
CA SER A 28 -6.92 -16.78 2.23
C SER A 28 -8.40 -16.58 2.54
N PHE A 29 -8.92 -15.37 2.33
CA PHE A 29 -10.35 -15.17 2.45
C PHE A 29 -11.03 -15.41 1.13
N ALA A 30 -12.09 -16.22 1.16
CA ALA A 30 -13.09 -16.29 0.10
C ALA A 30 -13.90 -14.98 -0.01
N THR A 31 -13.38 -13.85 0.48
CA THR A 31 -14.08 -12.59 0.71
C THR A 31 -13.25 -11.45 0.13
N VAL A 32 -13.80 -10.78 -0.89
CA VAL A 32 -13.21 -9.66 -1.61
C VAL A 32 -14.05 -8.40 -1.35
N TYR A 33 -13.42 -7.23 -1.26
CA TYR A 33 -14.14 -5.95 -1.10
C TYR A 33 -14.24 -5.21 -2.44
N VAL A 34 -15.43 -5.21 -3.05
CA VAL A 34 -15.76 -4.46 -4.27
C VAL A 34 -16.69 -3.31 -3.89
N ASP A 35 -16.32 -2.07 -4.21
CA ASP A 35 -17.12 -0.87 -3.90
C ASP A 35 -17.58 -0.76 -2.43
N GLU A 36 -16.66 -1.02 -1.50
CA GLU A 36 -16.91 -1.03 -0.05
C GLU A 36 -17.92 -2.08 0.43
N LYS A 37 -18.37 -2.99 -0.46
CA LYS A 37 -19.21 -4.13 -0.14
C LYS A 37 -18.41 -5.43 -0.14
N GLU A 38 -18.76 -6.29 0.82
CA GLU A 38 -18.18 -7.61 0.97
C GLU A 38 -18.78 -8.58 -0.08
N VAL A 39 -17.94 -9.19 -0.91
CA VAL A 39 -18.33 -10.11 -1.98
C VAL A 39 -17.56 -11.42 -1.83
N LYS A 40 -18.26 -12.55 -1.70
CA LYS A 40 -17.60 -13.86 -1.60
C LYS A 40 -17.18 -14.41 -2.97
N ARG A 41 -15.89 -14.69 -3.16
CA ARG A 41 -15.32 -15.34 -4.36
C ARG A 41 -14.49 -16.57 -3.95
N PRO A 42 -15.04 -17.79 -4.06
CA PRO A 42 -14.39 -19.01 -3.55
C PRO A 42 -13.16 -19.48 -4.35
N THR A 43 -12.88 -18.90 -5.52
CA THR A 43 -11.80 -19.33 -6.43
C THR A 43 -10.62 -18.37 -6.56
N VAL A 44 -10.62 -17.24 -5.83
CA VAL A 44 -9.52 -16.26 -5.92
C VAL A 44 -8.91 -16.04 -4.54
N THR A 45 -7.68 -16.49 -4.35
CA THR A 45 -6.87 -16.17 -3.17
C THR A 45 -6.44 -14.70 -3.25
N GLN A 46 -7.31 -13.77 -2.85
CA GLN A 46 -6.93 -12.38 -2.67
C GLN A 46 -6.44 -12.21 -1.23
N SER A 47 -5.11 -12.15 -1.06
CA SER A 47 -4.51 -11.79 0.22
C SER A 47 -4.51 -10.26 0.35
N ASN A 48 -5.59 -9.72 0.90
CA ASN A 48 -5.63 -8.31 1.28
C ASN A 48 -4.84 -8.07 2.58
N GLY A 49 -4.50 -6.82 2.86
CA GLY A 49 -3.78 -6.51 4.08
C GLY A 49 -3.60 -5.02 4.33
N LEU A 50 -3.04 -4.73 5.50
CA LEU A 50 -2.66 -3.39 5.95
C LEU A 50 -1.15 -3.37 6.18
N ILE A 51 -0.55 -2.22 5.87
CA ILE A 51 0.87 -1.95 6.05
C ILE A 51 1.02 -0.48 6.46
N ASP A 52 1.79 -0.25 7.52
CA ASP A 52 2.04 1.10 8.02
C ASP A 52 3.31 1.65 7.38
N PHE A 53 3.16 2.74 6.64
CA PHE A 53 4.24 3.47 6.01
C PHE A 53 4.63 4.68 6.87
N LYS A 54 5.93 4.93 7.00
CA LYS A 54 6.49 6.18 7.50
C LYS A 54 7.48 6.72 6.48
N LEU A 55 7.21 7.88 5.89
CA LEU A 55 8.11 8.45 4.89
C LEU A 55 9.50 8.73 5.49
N VAL A 56 10.54 8.53 4.67
CA VAL A 56 11.93 8.85 4.99
C VAL A 56 12.41 9.88 3.98
N ASP A 57 12.96 11.01 4.46
CA ASP A 57 13.50 12.10 3.65
C ASP A 57 12.52 12.60 2.55
N ALA A 58 11.23 12.64 2.86
CA ALA A 58 10.22 13.08 1.91
C ALA A 58 10.31 14.58 1.60
N ASN A 59 10.42 14.89 0.31
CA ASN A 59 10.30 16.25 -0.21
C ASN A 59 8.82 16.67 -0.32
N ASP A 60 8.60 17.94 -0.65
CA ASP A 60 7.26 18.51 -0.79
C ASP A 60 6.39 17.81 -1.85
N SER A 61 7.00 17.26 -2.90
CA SER A 61 6.27 16.52 -3.95
C SER A 61 5.68 15.24 -3.39
N ILE A 62 6.48 14.48 -2.63
CA ILE A 62 6.05 13.22 -2.01
C ILE A 62 4.98 13.50 -0.94
N ASN A 63 5.18 14.52 -0.11
CA ASN A 63 4.18 14.91 0.91
C ASN A 63 2.83 15.26 0.26
N LYS A 64 2.85 16.11 -0.78
CA LYS A 64 1.65 16.48 -1.55
C LYS A 64 1.01 15.28 -2.24
N PHE A 65 1.81 14.35 -2.73
CA PHE A 65 1.30 13.11 -3.32
C PHE A 65 0.52 12.29 -2.29
N VAL A 66 1.08 12.01 -1.10
CA VAL A 66 0.39 11.19 -0.09
C VAL A 66 -0.87 11.90 0.43
N GLU A 67 -0.80 13.22 0.66
CA GLU A 67 -1.97 14.02 1.04
C GLU A 67 -3.08 13.97 -0.02
N LYS A 68 -2.71 14.14 -1.30
CA LYS A 68 -3.66 14.04 -2.42
C LYS A 68 -4.21 12.63 -2.55
N TRP A 69 -3.39 11.60 -2.37
CA TRP A 69 -3.80 10.21 -2.43
C TRP A 69 -4.84 9.89 -1.35
N ASN A 70 -4.59 10.31 -0.10
CA ASN A 70 -5.55 10.21 0.98
C ASN A 70 -6.85 10.98 0.69
N ARG A 71 -6.75 12.25 0.25
CA ARG A 71 -7.91 13.11 -0.02
C ARG A 71 -8.80 12.57 -1.14
N THR A 72 -8.20 12.09 -2.23
CA THR A 72 -8.93 11.59 -3.40
C THR A 72 -9.51 10.19 -3.19
N ARG A 73 -9.06 9.47 -2.15
CA ARG A 73 -9.39 8.06 -1.91
C ARG A 73 -9.13 7.16 -3.14
N LYS A 74 -8.26 7.60 -4.05
CA LYS A 74 -7.93 6.87 -5.27
C LYS A 74 -7.24 5.55 -4.89
N ARG A 75 -7.64 4.46 -5.55
CA ARG A 75 -6.90 3.20 -5.50
C ARG A 75 -5.77 3.25 -6.51
N ILE A 76 -4.54 3.02 -6.06
CA ILE A 76 -3.33 3.00 -6.90
C ILE A 76 -2.64 1.66 -6.79
N ASN A 77 -1.67 1.38 -7.66
CA ASN A 77 -0.82 0.20 -7.51
C ASN A 77 0.58 0.66 -7.10
N LEU A 78 1.21 -0.11 -6.21
CA LEU A 78 2.54 0.18 -5.68
C LEU A 78 3.47 -0.99 -5.93
N MET A 79 4.73 -0.69 -6.19
CA MET A 79 5.82 -1.63 -6.05
C MET A 79 6.58 -1.26 -4.77
N VAL A 80 6.78 -2.24 -3.89
CA VAL A 80 7.45 -2.07 -2.60
C VAL A 80 8.64 -3.01 -2.55
N GLU A 81 9.83 -2.44 -2.59
CA GLU A 81 11.10 -3.13 -2.43
C GLU A 81 11.53 -3.02 -0.96
N SER A 82 11.77 -4.14 -0.29
CA SER A 82 12.16 -4.20 1.12
C SER A 82 13.16 -5.33 1.34
N GLY A 83 14.41 -4.99 1.67
CA GLY A 83 15.52 -5.95 1.69
C GLY A 83 15.72 -6.56 0.29
N ASP A 84 15.84 -7.88 0.21
CA ASP A 84 16.05 -8.61 -1.05
C ASP A 84 14.74 -9.00 -1.77
N ARG A 85 13.60 -8.43 -1.34
CA ARG A 85 12.28 -8.80 -1.86
C ARG A 85 11.54 -7.61 -2.45
N MET A 86 10.84 -7.88 -3.54
CA MET A 86 10.01 -6.90 -4.22
C MET A 86 8.56 -7.39 -4.26
N TYR A 87 7.65 -6.51 -3.88
CA TYR A 87 6.23 -6.79 -3.78
C TYR A 87 5.43 -5.85 -4.66
N PHE A 88 4.64 -6.41 -5.56
CA PHE A 88 3.64 -5.68 -6.31
C PHE A 88 2.30 -5.67 -5.57
N LEU A 89 1.94 -4.52 -5.01
CA LEU A 89 0.68 -4.28 -4.30
C LEU A 89 -0.37 -3.69 -5.24
N LYS A 90 -1.55 -4.29 -5.27
CA LYS A 90 -2.67 -3.82 -6.10
C LYS A 90 -3.78 -3.20 -5.27
N GLY A 91 -4.38 -2.14 -5.81
CA GLY A 91 -5.56 -1.51 -5.23
C GLY A 91 -5.29 -0.85 -3.88
N CYS A 92 -4.14 -0.22 -3.74
CA CYS A 92 -3.68 0.45 -2.54
C CYS A 92 -4.52 1.69 -2.24
N SER A 93 -4.95 1.87 -0.99
CA SER A 93 -5.62 3.09 -0.52
C SER A 93 -5.19 3.44 0.90
N VAL A 94 -5.07 4.73 1.21
CA VAL A 94 -4.76 5.20 2.57
C VAL A 94 -6.00 5.06 3.46
N LYS A 95 -5.83 4.49 4.67
CA LYS A 95 -6.93 4.23 5.62
C LYS A 95 -6.81 5.01 6.92
N LYS A 96 -5.60 5.16 7.46
CA LYS A 96 -5.34 5.99 8.65
C LYS A 96 -4.29 7.01 8.30
N PHE A 97 -4.69 8.28 8.29
CA PHE A 97 -3.82 9.39 7.90
C PHE A 97 -4.05 10.57 8.84
N ILE A 98 -2.97 11.11 9.39
CA ILE A 98 -2.99 12.33 10.20
C ILE A 98 -2.31 13.44 9.39
N ASP A 99 -1.06 13.20 8.99
CA ASP A 99 -0.26 14.04 8.11
C ASP A 99 0.80 13.19 7.40
N ALA A 100 1.42 13.72 6.34
CA ALA A 100 2.40 12.98 5.54
C ALA A 100 3.74 12.75 6.28
N LYS A 101 4.01 13.49 7.36
CA LYS A 101 5.25 13.38 8.16
C LYS A 101 5.13 12.31 9.24
N LYS A 102 3.91 11.88 9.57
CA LYS A 102 3.60 10.80 10.51
C LYS A 102 3.39 9.47 9.80
N PRO A 103 3.49 8.35 10.53
CA PRO A 103 3.09 7.06 9.99
C PRO A 103 1.62 7.06 9.54
N PHE A 104 1.35 6.40 8.42
CA PHE A 104 0.02 6.22 7.86
C PHE A 104 -0.19 4.79 7.38
N THR A 105 -1.43 4.30 7.51
CA THR A 105 -1.77 2.93 7.13
C THR A 105 -2.29 2.88 5.70
N VAL A 106 -1.71 2.00 4.89
CA VAL A 106 -2.17 1.68 3.54
C VAL A 106 -2.81 0.29 3.53
N PHE A 107 -4.02 0.22 3.01
CA PHE A 107 -4.65 -1.03 2.63
C PHE A 107 -4.24 -1.43 1.22
N TYR A 108 -3.93 -2.70 0.98
CA TYR A 108 -3.80 -3.27 -0.36
C TYR A 108 -4.81 -4.41 -0.56
N ASN A 109 -5.36 -4.53 -1.76
CA ASN A 109 -6.37 -5.53 -2.07
C ASN A 109 -5.77 -6.91 -2.35
N THR A 110 -4.60 -6.94 -2.98
CA THR A 110 -3.81 -8.16 -3.20
C THR A 110 -2.34 -7.79 -3.42
N TYR A 111 -1.45 -8.77 -3.31
CA TYR A 111 -0.03 -8.61 -3.61
C TYR A 111 0.53 -9.78 -4.42
N LYS A 112 1.64 -9.55 -5.13
CA LYS A 112 2.47 -10.58 -5.77
C LYS A 112 3.93 -10.31 -5.45
N GLU A 113 4.68 -11.31 -5.04
CA GLU A 113 6.15 -11.21 -4.95
C GLU A 113 6.73 -11.30 -6.37
N ALA A 114 7.60 -10.37 -6.72
CA ALA A 114 8.19 -10.23 -8.05
C ALA A 114 9.45 -11.08 -8.21
#